data_AF-A0A7W0R4V1-F1
#
_entry.id   AF-A0A7W0R4V1-F1
#
_cell.length_a   1.000
_cell.length_b   1.000
_cell.length_c   1.000
_cell.angle_alpha   90.00
_cell.angle_beta   90.00
_cell.angle_gamma   90.00
#
_symmetry.space_group_name_H-M   'P 1'
#
loop_
_entity.id
_entity.type
_entity.pdbx_description
1 polymer ?
#
loop_
_entity_poly.entity_id
_entity_poly.type
_entity_poly.pdbx_seq_one_letter_code
_entity_poly.pdbx_strand_id
1 'polypeptide(L)'
;MASLFSFSGIAWCLVTQTNALAGFTSPYTPTGRSALIPAPPWHYAGQLMSLELKVARDAAQALLPAGFTATGMGAAHFCDWQSTTDGTELLDPVYAQYKELILLVEAEYAGQRVFYCPFIYVDQDLSLARGWLQGWPKKIGSVWITRSYALDHPAAAPLRAGVRLGASLAVKDRRLAEAAINLTGEGADPIGFLAAPAYGLVASTTLLGDAPDRGTPTLARAVMSEKQISTAHGATGELQLYASPRDEVSLLGPEEVVRASTCAVALTVDGATTQ
;
A
#
# COMPACT_ATOMS: atom_id res chain seq x y z
N MET A 1 -21.36 42.05 70.55
CA MET A 1 -22.09 40.95 69.88
C MET A 1 -21.63 40.91 68.44
N ALA A 2 -20.90 39.86 68.09
CA ALA A 2 -20.41 39.60 66.74
C ALA A 2 -21.53 38.95 65.90
N SER A 3 -21.64 39.32 64.63
CA SER A 3 -22.08 38.39 63.58
C SER A 3 -21.34 38.72 62.29
N LEU A 4 -20.25 37.99 62.07
CA LEU A 4 -19.58 37.86 60.79
C LEU A 4 -20.43 36.93 59.91
N PHE A 5 -20.81 37.40 58.72
CA PHE A 5 -21.40 36.55 57.69
C PHE A 5 -20.34 35.59 57.15
N SER A 6 -20.58 34.28 57.36
CA SER A 6 -19.81 33.19 56.77
C SER A 6 -20.31 32.94 55.36
N PHE A 7 -19.49 33.19 54.35
CA PHE A 7 -19.63 32.61 53.02
C PHE A 7 -18.57 31.53 52.87
N SER A 8 -18.94 30.29 53.24
CA SER A 8 -18.10 29.12 53.06
C SER A 8 -18.25 28.58 51.63
N GLY A 9 -17.19 28.73 50.85
CA GLY A 9 -16.66 27.73 49.92
C GLY A 9 -17.61 27.15 48.87
N ILE A 10 -17.80 27.87 47.76
CA ILE A 10 -17.98 27.19 46.48
C ILE A 10 -16.59 26.68 46.09
N ALA A 11 -16.37 25.39 46.31
CA ALA A 11 -15.25 24.69 45.68
C ALA A 11 -15.48 24.78 44.17
N TRP A 12 -14.76 25.69 43.52
CA TRP A 12 -14.54 25.60 42.09
C TRP A 12 -13.81 24.27 41.88
N CYS A 13 -14.56 23.26 41.48
CA CYS A 13 -14.00 22.09 40.84
C CYS A 13 -13.30 22.65 39.60
N LEU A 14 -12.00 22.94 39.72
CA LEU A 14 -11.09 23.03 38.59
C LEU A 14 -11.07 21.64 37.97
N VAL A 15 -12.11 21.33 37.19
CA VAL A 15 -11.97 20.43 36.09
C VAL A 15 -11.00 21.14 35.17
N THR A 16 -9.70 20.90 35.36
CA THR A 16 -8.72 21.05 34.29
C THR A 16 -9.08 19.98 33.26
N GLN A 17 -10.15 20.21 32.50
CA GLN A 17 -10.31 19.61 31.20
C GLN A 17 -9.20 20.25 30.38
N THR A 18 -8.04 19.61 30.38
CA THR A 18 -7.11 19.76 29.27
C THR A 18 -7.95 19.52 28.02
N ASN A 19 -8.11 20.55 27.19
CA ASN A 19 -8.62 20.44 25.83
C ASN A 19 -7.62 19.60 25.02
N ALA A 20 -7.47 18.32 25.37
CA ALA A 20 -6.61 17.39 24.68
C ALA A 20 -7.37 16.97 23.42
N LEU A 21 -6.90 17.44 22.27
CA LEU A 21 -7.37 16.95 20.99
C LEU A 21 -6.87 15.50 20.82
N ALA A 22 -7.74 14.64 20.31
CA ALA A 22 -7.47 13.23 20.06
C ALA A 22 -7.37 12.93 18.56
N GLY A 23 -6.88 11.73 18.22
CA GLY A 23 -6.75 11.23 16.85
C GLY A 23 -5.38 10.61 16.60
N PHE A 24 -5.33 9.51 15.86
CA PHE A 24 -4.06 8.88 15.46
C PHE A 24 -3.32 9.73 14.41
N THR A 25 -4.07 10.30 13.47
CA THR A 25 -3.58 11.25 12.47
C THR A 25 -4.38 12.54 12.51
N SER A 26 -3.88 13.57 11.83
CA SER A 26 -4.61 14.82 11.66
C SER A 26 -5.90 14.64 10.83
N PRO A 27 -6.90 15.52 11.00
CA PRO A 27 -7.00 16.56 12.02
C PRO A 27 -7.27 16.01 13.43
N TYR A 28 -6.60 16.59 14.43
CA TYR A 28 -6.84 16.29 15.83
C TYR A 28 -8.09 17.04 16.31
N THR A 29 -9.05 16.31 16.87
CA THR A 29 -10.37 16.84 17.26
C THR A 29 -10.76 16.31 18.65
N PRO A 30 -11.74 16.91 19.37
CA PRO A 30 -12.06 16.50 20.73
C PRO A 30 -12.36 15.00 20.88
N THR A 31 -12.92 14.35 19.85
CA THR A 31 -13.21 12.91 19.86
C THR A 31 -12.27 12.08 19.00
N GLY A 32 -11.39 12.69 18.21
CA GLY A 32 -10.51 12.02 17.24
C GLY A 32 -11.20 11.40 16.01
N ARG A 33 -12.53 11.52 15.88
CA ARG A 33 -13.30 10.90 14.77
C ARG A 33 -12.96 11.48 13.40
N SER A 34 -12.44 12.70 13.36
CA SER A 34 -12.04 13.34 12.11
C SER A 34 -10.63 12.96 11.66
N ALA A 35 -9.89 12.15 12.43
CA ALA A 35 -8.59 11.64 11.99
C ALA A 35 -8.74 10.93 10.65
N LEU A 36 -7.86 11.25 9.69
CA LEU A 36 -7.93 10.65 8.35
C LEU A 36 -7.87 9.12 8.40
N ILE A 37 -7.00 8.60 9.27
CA ILE A 37 -6.85 7.17 9.52
C ILE A 37 -6.80 6.89 11.03
N PRO A 38 -7.54 5.87 11.51
CA PRO A 38 -7.41 5.37 12.88
C PRO A 38 -6.10 4.58 13.04
N ALA A 39 -5.73 4.30 14.30
CA ALA A 39 -4.59 3.43 14.59
C ALA A 39 -4.85 1.99 14.10
N PRO A 40 -3.79 1.22 13.75
CA PRO A 40 -3.93 -0.21 13.44
C PRO A 40 -4.47 -1.01 14.66
N PRO A 41 -4.96 -2.26 14.46
CA PRO A 41 -4.81 -3.09 13.25
C PRO A 41 -5.65 -2.59 12.07
N TRP A 42 -5.08 -2.73 10.87
CA TRP A 42 -5.78 -2.48 9.61
C TRP A 42 -5.94 -3.81 8.86
N HIS A 43 -7.18 -4.23 8.63
CA HIS A 43 -7.49 -5.46 7.92
C HIS A 43 -7.68 -5.17 6.43
N TYR A 44 -7.17 -6.04 5.58
CA TYR A 44 -7.23 -5.92 4.12
C TYR A 44 -7.72 -7.22 3.51
N ALA A 45 -8.54 -7.12 2.47
CA ALA A 45 -8.87 -8.19 1.55
C ALA A 45 -8.90 -7.64 0.12
N GLY A 46 -8.35 -8.36 -0.85
CA GLY A 46 -8.30 -7.84 -2.22
C GLY A 46 -8.02 -8.89 -3.28
N GLN A 47 -8.27 -8.51 -4.52
CA GLN A 47 -7.90 -9.28 -5.71
C GLN A 47 -6.64 -8.69 -6.33
N LEU A 48 -5.64 -9.53 -6.57
CA LEU A 48 -4.33 -9.12 -7.06
C LEU A 48 -4.05 -9.76 -8.41
N MET A 49 -3.67 -8.95 -9.38
CA MET A 49 -2.96 -9.36 -10.59
C MET A 49 -1.46 -9.14 -10.35
N SER A 50 -0.68 -10.21 -10.38
CA SER A 50 0.75 -10.19 -10.07
C SER A 50 1.57 -10.59 -11.29
N LEU A 51 2.67 -9.89 -11.55
CA LEU A 51 3.62 -10.19 -12.62
C LEU A 51 5.03 -10.27 -12.02
N GLU A 52 5.74 -11.36 -12.30
CA GLU A 52 7.17 -11.49 -11.99
C GLU A 52 7.97 -10.99 -13.19
N LEU A 53 8.92 -10.10 -12.93
CA LEU A 53 9.58 -9.30 -13.94
C LEU A 53 11.07 -9.63 -13.98
N LYS A 54 11.63 -9.66 -15.18
CA LYS A 54 13.06 -9.51 -15.40
C LYS A 54 13.34 -8.06 -15.79
N VAL A 55 14.28 -7.42 -15.09
CA VAL A 55 14.59 -5.99 -15.25
C VAL A 55 16.10 -5.79 -15.38
N ALA A 56 16.49 -4.67 -16.00
CA ALA A 56 17.90 -4.28 -16.06
C ALA A 56 18.46 -4.11 -14.64
N ARG A 57 19.41 -4.98 -14.26
CA ARG A 57 19.95 -5.04 -12.89
C ARG A 57 20.49 -3.71 -12.40
N ASP A 58 21.21 -2.97 -13.25
CA ASP A 58 21.82 -1.69 -12.88
C ASP A 58 20.78 -0.60 -12.63
N ALA A 59 19.70 -0.57 -13.42
CA ALA A 59 18.58 0.36 -13.22
C ALA A 59 17.82 0.03 -11.92
N ALA A 60 17.59 -1.25 -11.66
CA ALA A 60 17.00 -1.72 -10.41
C ALA A 60 17.89 -1.39 -9.20
N GLN A 61 19.21 -1.56 -9.31
CA GLN A 61 20.18 -1.25 -8.25
C GLN A 61 20.19 0.23 -7.89
N ALA A 62 20.03 1.13 -8.86
CA ALA A 62 19.99 2.57 -8.63
C ALA A 62 18.80 3.03 -7.77
N LEU A 63 17.75 2.21 -7.66
CA LEU A 63 16.55 2.47 -6.85
C LEU A 63 16.65 1.91 -5.43
N LEU A 64 17.66 1.09 -5.14
CA LEU A 64 17.79 0.40 -3.85
C LEU A 64 18.51 1.26 -2.80
N PRO A 65 18.10 1.18 -1.51
CA PRO A 65 18.86 1.75 -0.41
C PRO A 65 20.23 1.08 -0.24
N ALA A 66 21.12 1.74 0.49
CA ALA A 66 22.41 1.16 0.86
C ALA A 66 22.24 -0.19 1.59
N GLY A 67 23.10 -1.15 1.27
CA GLY A 67 23.08 -2.51 1.84
C GLY A 67 22.24 -3.53 1.06
N PHE A 68 21.43 -3.09 0.11
CA PHE A 68 20.67 -3.98 -0.79
C PHE A 68 21.43 -4.24 -2.09
N THR A 69 21.35 -5.47 -2.59
CA THR A 69 21.94 -5.85 -3.89
C THR A 69 20.86 -6.39 -4.82
N ALA A 70 20.64 -5.74 -5.96
CA ALA A 70 19.62 -6.16 -6.93
C ALA A 70 19.94 -7.52 -7.55
N THR A 71 18.92 -8.36 -7.73
CA THR A 71 19.04 -9.67 -8.39
C THR A 71 18.84 -9.61 -9.91
N GLY A 72 18.27 -8.51 -10.42
CA GLY A 72 17.78 -8.41 -11.81
C GLY A 72 16.33 -8.88 -11.97
N MET A 73 15.65 -9.20 -10.87
CA MET A 73 14.24 -9.55 -10.83
C MET A 73 13.42 -8.45 -10.16
N GLY A 74 12.12 -8.45 -10.42
CA GLY A 74 11.17 -7.55 -9.79
C GLY A 74 9.77 -8.13 -9.80
N ALA A 75 8.81 -7.36 -9.29
CA ALA A 75 7.41 -7.72 -9.36
C ALA A 75 6.53 -6.48 -9.55
N ALA A 76 5.41 -6.66 -10.24
CA ALA A 76 4.32 -5.70 -10.29
C ALA A 76 3.05 -6.31 -9.72
N HIS A 77 2.32 -5.56 -8.91
CA HIS A 77 1.00 -5.96 -8.41
C HIS A 77 -0.01 -4.86 -8.73
N PHE A 78 -1.07 -5.22 -9.46
CA PHE A 78 -2.28 -4.42 -9.52
C PHE A 78 -3.29 -5.02 -8.55
N CYS A 79 -3.79 -4.23 -7.61
CA CYS A 79 -4.65 -4.70 -6.53
C CYS A 79 -5.99 -3.93 -6.52
N ASP A 80 -7.09 -4.65 -6.32
CA ASP A 80 -8.40 -4.10 -5.96
C ASP A 80 -8.67 -4.46 -4.49
N TRP A 81 -8.43 -3.49 -3.60
CA TRP A 81 -8.46 -3.68 -2.16
C TRP A 81 -9.77 -3.21 -1.54
N GLN A 82 -10.14 -3.90 -0.47
CA GLN A 82 -11.07 -3.46 0.55
C GLN A 82 -10.36 -3.54 1.92
N SER A 83 -10.59 -2.56 2.78
CA SER A 83 -9.97 -2.44 4.09
C SER A 83 -10.94 -2.01 5.18
N THR A 84 -10.66 -2.37 6.43
CA THR A 84 -11.47 -1.98 7.59
C THR A 84 -10.63 -2.04 8.88
N THR A 85 -11.12 -1.38 9.93
CA THR A 85 -10.61 -1.54 11.29
C THR A 85 -11.60 -2.32 12.15
N ASP A 86 -12.71 -1.70 12.54
CA ASP A 86 -13.74 -2.30 13.39
C ASP A 86 -14.96 -2.83 12.61
N GLY A 87 -14.91 -2.81 11.28
CA GLY A 87 -15.99 -3.23 10.40
C GLY A 87 -16.89 -2.09 9.93
N THR A 88 -16.85 -0.92 10.56
CA THR A 88 -17.75 0.19 10.20
C THR A 88 -17.46 0.76 8.81
N GLU A 89 -16.20 0.78 8.37
CA GLU A 89 -15.84 1.28 7.03
C GLU A 89 -16.46 0.43 5.91
N LEU A 90 -16.75 -0.86 6.18
CA LEU A 90 -17.37 -1.74 5.18
C LEU A 90 -18.80 -1.31 4.82
N LEU A 91 -19.46 -0.55 5.69
CA LEU A 91 -20.78 0.03 5.43
C LEU A 91 -20.69 1.31 4.57
N ASP A 92 -19.50 1.88 4.42
CA ASP A 92 -19.23 3.05 3.59
C ASP A 92 -18.05 2.79 2.64
N PRO A 93 -18.30 2.07 1.52
CA PRO A 93 -17.24 1.50 0.70
C PRO A 93 -16.29 2.53 0.07
N VAL A 94 -16.65 3.81 0.02
CA VAL A 94 -15.74 4.88 -0.42
C VAL A 94 -14.54 5.07 0.53
N TYR A 95 -14.68 4.69 1.81
CA TYR A 95 -13.58 4.68 2.79
C TYR A 95 -12.89 3.32 2.90
N ALA A 96 -13.58 2.24 2.53
CA ALA A 96 -13.02 0.90 2.60
C ALA A 96 -12.24 0.49 1.34
N GLN A 97 -12.64 0.93 0.15
CA GLN A 97 -12.13 0.40 -1.12
C GLN A 97 -11.13 1.33 -1.79
N TYR A 98 -10.06 0.75 -2.36
CA TYR A 98 -9.09 1.48 -3.17
C TYR A 98 -8.40 0.52 -4.14
N LYS A 99 -7.84 1.05 -5.22
CA LYS A 99 -7.01 0.31 -6.18
C LYS A 99 -5.57 0.75 -6.08
N GLU A 100 -4.66 -0.14 -6.45
CA GLU A 100 -3.24 0.05 -6.23
C GLU A 100 -2.39 -0.56 -7.35
N LEU A 101 -1.30 0.11 -7.73
CA LEU A 101 -0.16 -0.49 -8.42
C LEU A 101 1.05 -0.47 -7.48
N ILE A 102 1.67 -1.61 -7.24
CA ILE A 102 2.94 -1.75 -6.53
C ILE A 102 4.00 -2.21 -7.52
N LEU A 103 5.14 -1.50 -7.57
CA LEU A 103 6.34 -1.97 -8.27
C LEU A 103 7.42 -2.30 -7.23
N LEU A 104 8.04 -3.46 -7.39
CA LEU A 104 9.01 -4.02 -6.46
C LEU A 104 10.30 -4.39 -7.20
N VAL A 105 11.43 -4.11 -6.56
CA VAL A 105 12.74 -4.63 -6.93
C VAL A 105 13.07 -5.80 -6.02
N GLU A 106 13.42 -6.95 -6.59
CA GLU A 106 13.96 -8.05 -5.81
C GLU A 106 15.44 -7.80 -5.52
N ALA A 107 15.83 -8.05 -4.28
CA ALA A 107 17.19 -7.83 -3.81
C ALA A 107 17.61 -8.86 -2.78
N GLU A 108 18.92 -8.99 -2.59
CA GLU A 108 19.51 -9.57 -1.41
C GLU A 108 19.74 -8.47 -0.36
N TYR A 109 19.31 -8.71 0.87
CA TYR A 109 19.57 -7.86 2.03
C TYR A 109 19.73 -8.73 3.27
N ALA A 110 20.81 -8.51 4.04
CA ALA A 110 21.14 -9.31 5.23
C ALA A 110 21.13 -10.84 4.98
N GLY A 111 21.59 -11.27 3.79
CA GLY A 111 21.63 -12.69 3.40
C GLY A 111 20.27 -13.32 3.08
N GLN A 112 19.22 -12.51 2.89
CA GLN A 112 17.88 -12.96 2.57
C GLN A 112 17.40 -12.36 1.24
N ARG A 113 16.61 -13.15 0.50
CA ARG A 113 15.81 -12.66 -0.63
C ARG A 113 14.67 -11.82 -0.10
N VAL A 114 14.61 -10.56 -0.53
CA VAL A 114 13.61 -9.57 -0.13
C VAL A 114 13.15 -8.77 -1.33
N PHE A 115 12.11 -7.97 -1.13
CA PHE A 115 11.69 -6.93 -2.07
C PHE A 115 11.90 -5.55 -1.46
N TYR A 116 12.18 -4.56 -2.30
CA TYR A 116 12.11 -3.14 -1.96
C TYR A 116 11.08 -2.46 -2.86
N CYS A 117 10.27 -1.56 -2.30
CA CYS A 117 9.26 -0.83 -3.05
C CYS A 117 9.71 0.61 -3.37
N PRO A 118 10.22 0.88 -4.58
CA PRO A 118 10.54 2.25 -4.99
C PRO A 118 9.32 3.05 -5.45
N PHE A 119 8.30 2.39 -6.03
CA PHE A 119 7.14 3.06 -6.61
C PHE A 119 5.85 2.32 -6.29
N ILE A 120 4.84 3.08 -5.86
CA ILE A 120 3.51 2.56 -5.57
C ILE A 120 2.48 3.68 -5.74
N TYR A 121 1.32 3.35 -6.30
CA TYR A 121 0.27 4.31 -6.65
C TYR A 121 -1.09 3.82 -6.20
N VAL A 122 -1.90 4.71 -5.65
CA VAL A 122 -3.26 4.42 -5.16
C VAL A 122 -4.25 5.47 -5.61
N ASP A 123 -5.54 5.14 -5.62
CA ASP A 123 -6.62 6.06 -5.98
C ASP A 123 -7.33 6.71 -4.77
N GLN A 124 -6.95 6.33 -3.54
CA GLN A 124 -7.52 6.89 -2.30
C GLN A 124 -6.45 7.46 -1.37
N ASP A 125 -6.77 8.58 -0.74
CA ASP A 125 -5.97 9.31 0.23
C ASP A 125 -5.77 8.56 1.57
N LEU A 126 -6.78 7.85 2.06
CA LEU A 126 -6.65 6.98 3.24
C LEU A 126 -5.54 5.94 3.02
N SER A 127 -5.53 5.31 1.84
CA SER A 127 -4.50 4.34 1.48
C SER A 127 -3.12 4.98 1.33
N LEU A 128 -3.05 6.17 0.73
CA LEU A 128 -1.83 6.98 0.61
C LEU A 128 -1.20 7.23 1.98
N ALA A 129 -2.00 7.76 2.92
CA ALA A 129 -1.56 8.09 4.26
C ALA A 129 -1.09 6.86 5.05
N ARG A 130 -1.84 5.75 5.01
CA ARG A 130 -1.41 4.48 5.63
C ARG A 130 -0.09 3.98 5.04
N GLY A 131 0.10 4.14 3.73
CA GLY A 131 1.32 3.74 3.05
C GLY A 131 2.56 4.46 3.59
N TRP A 132 2.49 5.79 3.70
CA TRP A 132 3.62 6.59 4.19
C TRP A 132 4.04 6.21 5.61
N LEU A 133 3.09 5.90 6.49
CA LEU A 133 3.38 5.45 7.86
C LEU A 133 4.10 4.08 7.92
N GLN A 134 3.98 3.27 6.87
CA GLN A 134 4.56 1.93 6.77
C GLN A 134 5.83 1.88 5.91
N GLY A 135 6.17 2.99 5.25
CA GLY A 135 7.32 3.10 4.36
C GLY A 135 7.01 2.84 2.89
N TRP A 136 5.74 2.63 2.52
CA TRP A 136 5.32 2.53 1.13
C TRP A 136 5.25 3.93 0.50
N PRO A 137 6.06 4.26 -0.53
CA PRO A 137 6.16 5.62 -1.09
C PRO A 137 4.99 5.94 -2.04
N LYS A 138 3.77 5.86 -1.52
CA LYS A 138 2.53 5.98 -2.29
C LYS A 138 2.39 7.36 -2.94
N LYS A 139 1.89 7.39 -4.17
CA LYS A 139 1.38 8.58 -4.88
C LYS A 139 -0.06 8.36 -5.34
N ILE A 140 -0.80 9.45 -5.56
CA ILE A 140 -2.15 9.36 -6.14
C ILE A 140 -2.08 9.08 -7.64
N GLY A 141 -2.86 8.10 -8.10
CA GLY A 141 -3.06 7.74 -9.51
C GLY A 141 -4.42 7.09 -9.73
N SER A 142 -4.85 7.02 -11.00
CA SER A 142 -6.02 6.25 -11.43
C SER A 142 -5.58 4.85 -11.82
N VAL A 143 -5.93 3.87 -11.00
CA VAL A 143 -5.64 2.46 -11.25
C VAL A 143 -6.92 1.76 -11.68
N TRP A 144 -6.84 0.90 -12.69
CA TRP A 144 -7.97 0.08 -13.13
C TRP A 144 -7.52 -1.35 -13.38
N ILE A 145 -8.39 -2.30 -13.07
CA ILE A 145 -8.14 -3.74 -13.15
C ILE A 145 -9.42 -4.41 -13.60
N THR A 146 -9.33 -5.37 -14.52
CA THR A 146 -10.46 -6.23 -14.88
C THR A 146 -10.93 -6.99 -13.64
N ARG A 147 -12.23 -6.88 -13.32
CA ARG A 147 -12.86 -7.64 -12.25
C ARG A 147 -13.29 -9.01 -12.76
N SER A 148 -13.12 -10.04 -11.93
CA SER A 148 -13.64 -11.37 -12.16
C SER A 148 -14.83 -11.65 -11.25
N TYR A 149 -15.83 -12.37 -11.78
CA TYR A 149 -17.01 -12.82 -11.07
C TYR A 149 -17.18 -14.33 -11.23
N ALA A 150 -17.73 -15.00 -10.20
CA ALA A 150 -17.99 -16.44 -10.19
C ALA A 150 -19.23 -16.81 -11.04
N LEU A 151 -19.21 -16.43 -12.32
CA LEU A 151 -20.28 -16.64 -13.30
C LEU A 151 -19.67 -17.12 -14.62
N ASP A 152 -20.34 -18.04 -15.31
CA ASP A 152 -19.93 -18.45 -16.66
C ASP A 152 -20.54 -17.51 -17.71
N HIS A 153 -19.93 -16.34 -17.86
CA HIS A 153 -20.33 -15.32 -18.84
C HIS A 153 -19.09 -14.57 -19.36
N PRO A 154 -19.02 -14.18 -20.65
CA PRO A 154 -17.84 -13.48 -21.18
C PRO A 154 -17.46 -12.20 -20.41
N ALA A 155 -18.44 -11.40 -19.99
CA ALA A 155 -18.22 -10.19 -19.20
C ALA A 155 -17.85 -10.46 -17.73
N ALA A 156 -18.02 -11.69 -17.23
CA ALA A 156 -17.65 -12.07 -15.87
C ALA A 156 -16.16 -12.37 -15.72
N ALA A 157 -15.43 -12.54 -16.84
CA ALA A 157 -14.02 -12.89 -16.86
C ALA A 157 -13.67 -14.03 -15.87
N PRO A 158 -14.31 -15.22 -15.99
CA PRO A 158 -14.10 -16.30 -15.04
C PRO A 158 -12.64 -16.76 -15.03
N LEU A 159 -12.12 -17.16 -13.86
CA LEU A 159 -10.71 -17.53 -13.69
C LEU A 159 -10.40 -18.93 -14.27
N ARG A 160 -10.38 -19.05 -15.60
CA ARG A 160 -10.10 -20.28 -16.36
C ARG A 160 -9.21 -20.02 -17.57
N ALA A 161 -8.63 -21.09 -18.12
CA ALA A 161 -7.74 -21.05 -19.27
C ALA A 161 -8.30 -20.21 -20.44
N GLY A 162 -7.45 -19.36 -21.02
CA GLY A 162 -7.74 -18.50 -22.17
C GLY A 162 -8.46 -17.18 -21.85
N VAL A 163 -8.86 -16.94 -20.60
CA VAL A 163 -9.43 -15.64 -20.19
C VAL A 163 -8.31 -14.61 -20.02
N ARG A 164 -8.53 -13.42 -20.58
CA ARG A 164 -7.60 -12.28 -20.50
C ARG A 164 -8.10 -11.25 -19.51
N LEU A 165 -7.19 -10.75 -18.66
CA LEU A 165 -7.45 -9.70 -17.69
C LEU A 165 -6.48 -8.55 -17.95
N GLY A 166 -6.97 -7.31 -17.92
CA GLY A 166 -6.16 -6.11 -18.13
C GLY A 166 -6.04 -5.26 -16.86
N ALA A 167 -4.96 -4.47 -16.79
CA ALA A 167 -4.79 -3.46 -15.76
C ALA A 167 -4.05 -2.23 -16.28
N SER A 168 -4.22 -1.09 -15.60
CA SER A 168 -3.55 0.15 -15.98
C SER A 168 -3.37 1.13 -14.84
N LEU A 169 -2.39 2.03 -15.00
CA LEU A 169 -2.16 3.19 -14.14
C LEU A 169 -2.05 4.46 -14.99
N ALA A 170 -2.77 5.52 -14.61
CA ALA A 170 -2.51 6.88 -15.04
C ALA A 170 -2.25 7.82 -13.86
N VAL A 171 -1.34 8.79 -14.03
CA VAL A 171 -1.06 9.84 -13.03
C VAL A 171 -1.16 11.19 -13.72
N LYS A 172 -2.06 12.06 -13.23
CA LYS A 172 -2.30 13.40 -13.80
C LYS A 172 -2.45 13.35 -15.33
N ASP A 173 -3.35 12.49 -15.80
CA ASP A 173 -3.68 12.25 -17.21
C ASP A 173 -2.55 11.67 -18.08
N ARG A 174 -1.47 11.17 -17.47
CA ARG A 174 -0.37 10.46 -18.15
C ARG A 174 -0.46 8.98 -17.88
N ARG A 175 -0.53 8.17 -18.94
CA ARG A 175 -0.43 6.71 -18.84
C ARG A 175 0.97 6.34 -18.38
N LEU A 176 1.07 5.63 -17.26
CA LEU A 176 2.35 5.17 -16.68
C LEU A 176 2.53 3.66 -16.75
N ALA A 177 1.45 2.87 -16.73
CA ALA A 177 1.54 1.42 -16.87
C ALA A 177 0.33 0.83 -17.61
N GLU A 178 0.60 -0.19 -18.42
CA GLU A 178 -0.39 -1.10 -19.01
C GLU A 178 0.04 -2.54 -18.82
N ALA A 179 -0.88 -3.38 -18.38
CA ALA A 179 -0.64 -4.80 -18.24
C ALA A 179 -1.81 -5.60 -18.80
N ALA A 180 -1.50 -6.78 -19.32
CA ALA A 180 -2.48 -7.80 -19.61
C ALA A 180 -1.92 -9.18 -19.24
N ILE A 181 -2.78 -10.05 -18.71
CA ILE A 181 -2.44 -11.45 -18.44
C ILE A 181 -3.41 -12.37 -19.17
N ASN A 182 -2.95 -13.56 -19.54
CA ASN A 182 -3.75 -14.61 -20.15
C ASN A 182 -3.66 -15.87 -19.27
N LEU A 183 -4.78 -16.26 -18.68
CA LEU A 183 -4.83 -17.37 -17.73
C LEU A 183 -4.51 -18.70 -18.44
N THR A 184 -3.65 -19.51 -17.84
CA THR A 184 -3.26 -20.82 -18.38
C THR A 184 -4.20 -21.94 -17.94
N GLY A 185 -4.91 -21.74 -16.83
CA GLY A 185 -5.69 -22.78 -16.15
C GLY A 185 -4.90 -23.58 -15.12
N GLU A 186 -3.61 -23.28 -14.96
CA GLU A 186 -2.73 -23.91 -13.98
C GLU A 186 -2.73 -23.13 -12.65
N GLY A 187 -2.22 -23.76 -11.60
CA GLY A 187 -1.89 -23.06 -10.35
C GLY A 187 -0.61 -22.23 -10.49
N ALA A 188 -0.36 -21.32 -9.56
CA ALA A 188 0.89 -20.56 -9.50
C ALA A 188 1.38 -20.36 -8.06
N ASP A 189 2.70 -20.25 -7.92
CA ASP A 189 3.31 -19.83 -6.66
C ASP A 189 3.14 -18.31 -6.42
N PRO A 190 3.18 -17.85 -5.17
CA PRO A 190 3.17 -16.43 -4.85
C PRO A 190 4.27 -15.64 -5.59
N ILE A 191 3.99 -14.37 -5.88
CA ILE A 191 4.90 -13.41 -6.56
C ILE A 191 5.12 -12.21 -5.63
N GLY A 192 6.31 -11.60 -5.67
CA GLY A 192 6.58 -10.33 -4.99
C GLY A 192 6.41 -10.39 -3.48
N PHE A 193 5.72 -9.39 -2.91
CA PHE A 193 5.48 -9.31 -1.46
C PHE A 193 4.58 -10.45 -0.92
N LEU A 194 3.93 -11.20 -1.81
CA LEU A 194 3.22 -12.41 -1.42
C LEU A 194 4.18 -13.57 -1.11
N ALA A 195 5.40 -13.56 -1.68
CA ALA A 195 6.40 -14.62 -1.53
C ALA A 195 7.49 -14.30 -0.50
N ALA A 196 7.89 -13.04 -0.36
CA ALA A 196 8.97 -12.62 0.53
C ALA A 196 8.69 -11.25 1.17
N PRO A 197 9.40 -10.88 2.26
CA PRO A 197 9.25 -9.56 2.88
C PRO A 197 9.53 -8.41 1.90
N ALA A 198 8.73 -7.34 2.00
CA ALA A 198 8.94 -6.12 1.26
C ALA A 198 9.29 -4.96 2.20
N TYR A 199 10.30 -4.19 1.82
CA TYR A 199 10.80 -3.03 2.56
C TYR A 199 10.48 -1.73 1.83
N GLY A 200 10.41 -0.67 2.61
CA GLY A 200 10.31 0.71 2.16
C GLY A 200 11.03 1.65 3.11
N LEU A 201 10.79 2.95 2.98
CA LEU A 201 11.43 3.99 3.79
C LEU A 201 10.38 4.89 4.44
N VAL A 202 10.48 5.06 5.76
CA VAL A 202 9.70 6.04 6.52
C VAL A 202 10.57 7.25 6.80
N ALA A 203 10.06 8.45 6.53
CA ALA A 203 10.71 9.71 6.90
C ALA A 203 9.64 10.73 7.37
N SER A 204 10.02 11.61 8.29
CA SER A 204 9.14 12.64 8.84
C SER A 204 9.52 14.00 8.30
N THR A 205 9.01 14.36 7.12
CA THR A 205 9.22 15.69 6.55
C THR A 205 8.45 16.74 7.34
N THR A 206 9.07 17.89 7.62
CA THR A 206 8.48 18.98 8.40
C THR A 206 8.94 20.35 7.91
N LEU A 207 8.09 21.36 8.08
CA LEU A 207 8.40 22.78 7.89
C LEU A 207 8.60 23.50 9.23
N LEU A 208 8.63 22.77 10.34
CA LEU A 208 8.90 23.34 11.66
C LEU A 208 10.38 23.70 11.79
N GLY A 209 10.66 24.83 12.45
CA GLY A 209 12.02 25.35 12.64
C GLY A 209 12.42 26.37 11.56
N ASP A 210 13.73 26.67 11.49
CA ASP A 210 14.26 27.73 10.63
C ASP A 210 14.44 27.30 9.16
N ALA A 211 14.40 26.00 8.88
CA ALA A 211 14.54 25.46 7.52
C ALA A 211 13.70 24.19 7.34
N PRO A 212 13.18 23.91 6.13
CA PRO A 212 12.56 22.64 5.81
C PRO A 212 13.48 21.45 6.10
N ASP A 213 12.96 20.43 6.77
CA ASP A 213 13.66 19.17 7.03
C ASP A 213 12.89 18.01 6.42
N ARG A 214 13.57 17.15 5.66
CA ARG A 214 12.98 15.94 5.07
C ARG A 214 12.89 14.77 6.06
N GLY A 215 13.58 14.86 7.20
CA GLY A 215 13.77 13.78 8.16
C GLY A 215 14.79 12.74 7.69
N THR A 216 15.25 11.88 8.61
CA THR A 216 16.14 10.76 8.27
C THR A 216 15.33 9.57 7.75
N PRO A 217 15.48 9.14 6.49
CA PRO A 217 14.81 7.95 5.99
C PRO A 217 15.24 6.72 6.77
N THR A 218 14.27 5.99 7.31
CA THR A 218 14.46 4.78 8.09
C THR A 218 13.87 3.61 7.34
N LEU A 219 14.68 2.56 7.15
CA LEU A 219 14.21 1.32 6.54
C LEU A 219 13.10 0.72 7.40
N ALA A 220 12.00 0.36 6.78
CA ALA A 220 10.85 -0.23 7.46
C ALA A 220 10.23 -1.35 6.63
N ARG A 221 9.56 -2.27 7.31
CA ARG A 221 8.62 -3.21 6.69
C ARG A 221 7.38 -3.36 7.57
N ALA A 222 6.25 -3.67 6.94
CA ALA A 222 5.02 -3.93 7.67
C ALA A 222 5.14 -5.19 8.54
N VAL A 223 4.62 -5.10 9.77
CA VAL A 223 4.36 -6.26 10.63
C VAL A 223 2.95 -6.74 10.27
N MET A 224 2.89 -7.92 9.65
CA MET A 224 1.65 -8.49 9.13
C MET A 224 1.29 -9.79 9.83
N SER A 225 0.01 -9.96 10.12
CA SER A 225 -0.59 -11.18 10.66
C SER A 225 -1.73 -11.67 9.78
N GLU A 226 -2.24 -12.88 10.06
CA GLU A 226 -3.44 -13.46 9.45
C GLU A 226 -3.43 -13.52 7.91
N LYS A 227 -2.23 -13.62 7.31
CA LYS A 227 -2.07 -13.66 5.86
C LYS A 227 -2.71 -14.93 5.28
N GLN A 228 -3.66 -14.75 4.39
CA GLN A 228 -4.36 -15.79 3.65
C GLN A 228 -4.26 -15.49 2.15
N ILE A 229 -4.00 -16.52 1.34
CA ILE A 229 -3.96 -16.42 -0.12
C ILE A 229 -4.89 -17.51 -0.65
N SER A 230 -5.80 -17.16 -1.56
CA SER A 230 -6.61 -18.16 -2.27
C SER A 230 -5.72 -19.01 -3.19
N THR A 231 -6.32 -20.01 -3.85
CA THR A 231 -5.67 -20.62 -5.02
C THR A 231 -5.30 -19.52 -6.02
N ALA A 232 -4.03 -19.47 -6.40
CA ALA A 232 -3.54 -18.55 -7.41
C ALA A 232 -3.68 -19.18 -8.79
N HIS A 233 -4.25 -18.43 -9.72
CA HIS A 233 -4.44 -18.85 -11.11
C HIS A 233 -3.25 -18.36 -11.93
N GLY A 234 -2.48 -19.29 -12.48
CA GLY A 234 -1.33 -19.01 -13.32
C GLY A 234 -1.72 -18.39 -14.66
N ALA A 235 -0.82 -17.55 -15.17
CA ALA A 235 -1.00 -16.79 -16.40
C ALA A 235 0.35 -16.50 -17.07
N THR A 236 0.31 -16.28 -18.38
CA THR A 236 1.33 -15.48 -19.07
C THR A 236 0.93 -14.00 -19.02
N GLY A 237 1.86 -13.07 -19.26
CA GLY A 237 1.50 -11.66 -19.24
C GLY A 237 2.47 -10.75 -19.95
N GLU A 238 2.06 -9.49 -20.07
CA GLU A 238 2.82 -8.37 -20.60
C GLU A 238 2.65 -7.16 -19.67
N LEU A 239 3.69 -6.36 -19.55
CA LEU A 239 3.69 -5.11 -18.79
C LEU A 239 4.52 -4.08 -19.55
N GLN A 240 3.91 -2.95 -19.86
CA GLN A 240 4.59 -1.77 -20.38
C GLN A 240 4.60 -0.68 -19.30
N LEU A 241 5.79 -0.16 -18.99
CA LEU A 241 5.97 1.05 -18.18
C LEU A 241 6.38 2.21 -19.08
N TYR A 242 5.73 3.36 -18.91
CA TYR A 242 5.90 4.52 -19.78
C TYR A 242 6.72 5.62 -19.10
N ALA A 243 7.56 6.30 -19.88
CA ALA A 243 8.32 7.44 -19.41
C ALA A 243 7.41 8.63 -19.05
N SER A 244 7.77 9.38 -18.01
CA SER A 244 7.04 10.56 -17.56
C SER A 244 8.02 11.63 -17.06
N PRO A 245 7.70 12.94 -17.24
CA PRO A 245 8.56 14.01 -16.75
C PRO A 245 8.59 14.13 -15.22
N ARG A 246 7.70 13.42 -14.50
CA ARG A 246 7.52 13.55 -13.04
C ARG A 246 7.48 12.19 -12.32
N ASP A 247 7.73 11.11 -13.05
CA ASP A 247 7.68 9.74 -12.56
C ASP A 247 8.72 8.89 -13.28
N GLU A 248 9.47 8.10 -12.53
CA GLU A 248 10.60 7.31 -13.04
C GLU A 248 10.27 5.81 -13.12
N VAL A 249 8.98 5.45 -13.18
CA VAL A 249 8.54 4.04 -13.25
C VAL A 249 9.16 3.28 -14.41
N SER A 250 9.48 3.97 -15.51
CA SER A 250 10.13 3.37 -16.69
C SER A 250 11.53 2.84 -16.39
N LEU A 251 12.17 3.21 -15.28
CA LEU A 251 13.43 2.59 -14.81
C LEU A 251 13.26 1.10 -14.50
N LEU A 252 12.04 0.65 -14.18
CA LEU A 252 11.70 -0.75 -13.98
C LEU A 252 10.99 -1.36 -15.19
N GLY A 253 11.11 -0.74 -16.37
CA GLY A 253 10.59 -1.31 -17.61
C GLY A 253 11.12 -2.72 -17.80
N PRO A 254 10.25 -3.75 -17.81
CA PRO A 254 10.72 -5.13 -17.83
C PRO A 254 11.32 -5.48 -19.19
N GLU A 255 12.42 -6.22 -19.19
CA GLU A 255 12.92 -6.93 -20.36
C GLU A 255 11.95 -8.06 -20.74
N GLU A 256 11.32 -8.66 -19.73
CA GLU A 256 10.42 -9.79 -19.84
C GLU A 256 9.49 -9.88 -18.62
N VAL A 257 8.24 -10.30 -18.84
CA VAL A 257 7.36 -10.83 -17.79
C VAL A 257 7.56 -12.34 -17.74
N VAL A 258 8.21 -12.84 -16.71
CA VAL A 258 8.61 -14.25 -16.57
C VAL A 258 7.41 -15.15 -16.32
N ARG A 259 6.50 -14.71 -15.44
CA ARG A 259 5.22 -15.35 -15.16
C ARG A 259 4.24 -14.34 -14.58
N ALA A 260 2.95 -14.66 -14.65
CA ALA A 260 1.91 -13.87 -14.04
C ALA A 260 0.92 -14.77 -13.30
N SER A 261 0.15 -14.17 -12.38
CA SER A 261 -0.93 -14.86 -11.70
C SER A 261 -2.00 -13.89 -11.21
N THR A 262 -3.17 -14.42 -10.88
CA THR A 262 -4.19 -13.69 -10.13
C THR A 262 -4.71 -14.50 -8.94
N CYS A 263 -4.91 -13.84 -7.80
CA CYS A 263 -5.43 -14.47 -6.59
C CYS A 263 -6.15 -13.45 -5.68
N ALA A 264 -6.93 -13.97 -4.73
CA ALA A 264 -7.42 -13.21 -3.61
C ALA A 264 -6.41 -13.29 -2.45
N VAL A 265 -6.25 -12.20 -1.71
CA VAL A 265 -5.40 -12.11 -0.52
C VAL A 265 -6.15 -11.42 0.60
N ALA A 266 -5.97 -11.89 1.82
CA ALA A 266 -6.33 -11.19 3.04
C ALA A 266 -5.12 -11.10 3.99
N LEU A 267 -4.99 -10.00 4.73
CA LEU A 267 -3.94 -9.79 5.72
C LEU A 267 -4.34 -8.70 6.72
N THR A 268 -3.68 -8.70 7.87
CA THR A 268 -3.78 -7.63 8.87
C THR A 268 -2.44 -6.94 9.02
N VAL A 269 -2.42 -5.61 9.00
CA VAL A 269 -1.25 -4.80 9.34
C VAL A 269 -1.37 -4.34 10.78
N ASP A 270 -0.47 -4.82 11.63
CA ASP A 270 -0.43 -4.50 13.06
C ASP A 270 0.48 -3.28 13.36
N GLY A 271 1.41 -2.99 12.45
CA GLY A 271 2.38 -1.90 12.58
C GLY A 271 3.52 -2.02 11.57
N ALA A 272 4.66 -1.41 11.87
CA ALA A 272 5.87 -1.50 11.07
C ALA A 272 7.11 -1.65 11.97
N THR A 273 8.15 -2.33 11.46
CA THR A 273 9.43 -2.56 12.14
C THR A 273 10.60 -2.10 11.28
N THR A 274 11.69 -1.70 11.92
CA THR A 274 12.96 -1.32 11.27
C THR A 274 13.95 -2.49 11.16
N GLN A 275 13.54 -3.69 11.57
CA GLN A 275 14.34 -4.92 11.59
C GLN A 275 13.82 -5.97 10.60
#